data_AF-A0A7V2I6K5-F1
#
_entry.id   AF-A0A7V2I6K5-F1
#
_cell.length_a   1.000
_cell.length_b   1.000
_cell.length_c   1.000
_cell.angle_alpha   90.00
_cell.angle_beta   90.00
_cell.angle_gamma   90.00
#
_symmetry.space_group_name_H-M   'P 1'
#
loop_
_entity.id
_entity.type
_entity.pdbx_description
1 polymer ?
#
loop_
_entity_poly.entity_id
_entity_poly.type
_entity_poly.pdbx_seq_one_letter_code
_entity_poly.pdbx_strand_id
1 'polypeptide(L)'
;MAKKILSVLSHTEYGNLEDSDIGLFASAFAPVAGSQLTLLLAEDAVNYAVRGQEGTGIKIAGAPVQPGFLIETDIQSVQEAKIPVYAFREDLEERGLSESDLVPGIRLLSRREFGKFIDQFDTVWNW
;
A
#
# COMPACT_ATOMS: atom_id res chain seq x y z
N MET A 1 22.93 7.86 -11.06
CA MET A 1 21.90 6.81 -11.23
C MET A 1 20.64 7.26 -10.52
N ALA A 2 19.46 6.89 -11.04
CA ALA A 2 18.21 7.06 -10.30
C ALA A 2 18.29 6.26 -8.99
N LYS A 3 17.94 6.87 -7.85
CA LYS A 3 17.90 6.18 -6.56
C LYS A 3 16.76 5.16 -6.55
N LYS A 4 17.00 4.01 -5.95
CA LYS A 4 15.99 3.00 -5.62
C LYS A 4 15.46 3.26 -4.22
N ILE A 5 14.16 3.49 -4.11
CA ILE A 5 13.48 3.84 -2.88
C ILE A 5 12.50 2.71 -2.54
N LEU A 6 12.56 2.22 -1.30
CA LEU A 6 11.51 1.39 -0.72
C LEU A 6 10.63 2.28 0.16
N SER A 7 9.33 2.33 -0.10
CA SER A 7 8.35 2.98 0.76
C SER A 7 7.57 1.91 1.51
N VAL A 8 7.67 1.89 2.83
CA VAL A 8 7.00 0.95 3.71
C VAL A 8 5.80 1.67 4.34
N LEU A 9 4.60 1.15 4.10
CA LEU A 9 3.38 1.59 4.79
C LEU A 9 3.04 0.53 5.83
N SER A 10 2.87 0.93 7.09
CA SER A 10 2.57 0.01 8.20
C SER A 10 1.17 0.17 8.79
N HIS A 11 0.57 1.35 8.65
CA HIS A 11 -0.74 1.67 9.19
C HIS A 11 -1.79 1.83 8.09
N THR A 12 -3.05 1.71 8.48
CA THR A 12 -4.17 2.08 7.62
C THR A 12 -4.80 3.37 8.10
N GLU A 13 -5.20 4.19 7.14
CA GLU A 13 -5.84 5.48 7.38
C GLU A 13 -7.38 5.38 7.32
N TYR A 14 -7.95 4.18 7.47
CA TYR A 14 -9.41 4.01 7.53
C TYR A 14 -10.01 4.79 8.70
N GLY A 15 -10.88 5.76 8.38
CA GLY A 15 -11.60 6.53 9.38
C GLY A 15 -10.82 7.73 9.95
N ASN A 16 -9.72 8.14 9.30
CA ASN A 16 -9.13 9.44 9.56
C ASN A 16 -9.91 10.56 8.84
N LEU A 17 -9.58 11.82 9.15
CA LEU A 17 -10.19 13.01 8.53
C LEU A 17 -9.47 13.46 7.24
N GLU A 18 -8.39 12.78 6.85
CA GLU A 18 -7.54 13.18 5.73
C GLU A 18 -7.99 12.47 4.45
N ASP A 19 -7.90 13.17 3.32
CA ASP A 19 -8.44 12.67 2.05
C ASP A 19 -7.53 11.65 1.35
N SER A 20 -6.34 11.35 1.90
CA SER A 20 -5.42 10.36 1.33
C SER A 20 -4.40 9.88 2.35
N ASP A 21 -3.91 8.66 2.18
CA ASP A 21 -2.67 8.21 2.84
C ASP A 21 -1.48 8.97 2.24
N ILE A 22 -0.80 9.79 3.06
CA ILE A 22 0.31 10.63 2.63
C ILE A 22 1.49 9.80 2.12
N GLY A 23 1.71 8.60 2.68
CA GLY A 23 2.75 7.69 2.24
C GLY A 23 2.46 7.13 0.84
N LEU A 24 1.20 6.79 0.56
CA LEU A 24 0.76 6.37 -0.77
C LEU A 24 0.80 7.53 -1.79
N PHE A 25 0.33 8.70 -1.39
CA PHE A 25 0.38 9.93 -2.20
C PHE A 25 1.81 10.31 -2.56
N ALA A 26 2.72 10.40 -1.58
CA ALA A 26 4.13 10.73 -1.81
C ALA A 26 4.82 9.69 -2.71
N SER A 27 4.43 8.42 -2.56
CA SER A 27 4.92 7.31 -3.39
C SER A 27 4.56 7.50 -4.87
N ALA A 28 3.38 8.02 -5.18
CA ALA A 28 2.95 8.25 -6.56
C ALA A 28 3.80 9.32 -7.30
N PHE A 29 4.49 10.23 -6.60
CA PHE A 29 5.33 11.27 -7.22
C PHE A 29 6.78 10.85 -7.48
N ALA A 30 7.27 9.77 -6.87
CA ALA A 30 8.66 9.33 -7.02
C ALA A 30 9.08 9.05 -8.49
N PRO A 31 8.23 8.44 -9.34
CA PRO A 31 8.54 8.29 -10.77
C PRO A 31 8.68 9.62 -11.51
N VAL A 32 7.89 10.63 -11.16
CA VAL A 32 7.95 11.98 -11.74
C VAL A 32 9.27 12.68 -11.39
N ALA A 33 9.82 12.39 -10.21
CA ALA A 33 11.13 12.87 -9.77
C ALA A 33 12.32 12.05 -10.33
N GLY A 34 12.07 11.07 -11.22
CA GLY A 34 13.10 10.24 -11.83
C GLY A 34 13.71 9.19 -10.90
N SER A 35 13.04 8.84 -9.80
CA SER A 35 13.47 7.78 -8.87
C SER A 35 12.70 6.48 -9.11
N GLN A 36 13.33 5.34 -8.84
CA GLN A 36 12.65 4.04 -8.88
C GLN A 36 12.05 3.77 -7.51
N LEU A 37 10.73 3.58 -7.46
CA LEU A 37 10.03 3.29 -6.22
C LEU A 37 9.55 1.84 -6.18
N THR A 38 9.52 1.26 -4.99
CA THR A 38 8.77 0.05 -4.66
C THR A 38 7.99 0.30 -3.38
N LEU A 39 6.75 -0.16 -3.34
CA LEU A 39 5.87 -0.09 -2.17
C LEU A 39 5.89 -1.43 -1.44
N LEU A 40 5.96 -1.41 -0.12
CA LEU A 40 5.75 -2.55 0.76
C LEU A 40 4.64 -2.22 1.75
N LEU A 41 3.57 -3.01 1.70
CA LEU A 41 2.49 -3.01 2.67
C LEU A 41 2.86 -3.98 3.79
N ALA A 42 2.95 -3.45 5.00
CA ALA A 42 3.25 -4.18 6.21
C ALA A 42 2.13 -3.98 7.23
N GLU A 43 2.07 -4.87 8.22
CA GLU A 43 1.17 -4.77 9.36
C GLU A 43 -0.27 -4.49 8.90
N ASP A 44 -0.91 -3.42 9.36
CA ASP A 44 -2.30 -3.12 9.00
C ASP A 44 -2.45 -2.70 7.54
N ALA A 45 -1.42 -2.08 6.94
CA ALA A 45 -1.47 -1.56 5.57
C ALA A 45 -1.68 -2.66 4.52
N VAL A 46 -1.51 -3.95 4.85
CA VAL A 46 -1.87 -5.05 3.94
C VAL A 46 -3.35 -5.06 3.57
N ASN A 47 -4.21 -4.44 4.38
CA ASN A 47 -5.62 -4.24 4.03
C ASN A 47 -5.78 -3.34 2.79
N TYR A 48 -4.80 -2.50 2.46
CA TYR A 48 -4.85 -1.73 1.22
C TYR A 48 -4.82 -2.61 -0.03
N ALA A 49 -4.25 -3.81 0.06
CA ALA A 49 -4.20 -4.75 -1.06
C ALA A 49 -5.50 -5.52 -1.29
N VAL A 50 -6.49 -5.42 -0.39
CA VAL A 50 -7.74 -6.20 -0.50
C VAL A 50 -8.60 -5.65 -1.63
N ARG A 51 -9.13 -6.53 -2.50
CA ARG A 51 -10.02 -6.16 -3.61
C ARG A 51 -11.49 -6.11 -3.18
N GLY A 52 -12.32 -5.54 -4.03
CA GLY A 52 -13.76 -5.42 -3.81
C GLY A 52 -14.11 -4.40 -2.74
N GLN A 53 -13.21 -3.46 -2.46
CA GLN A 53 -13.48 -2.42 -1.48
C GLN A 53 -14.41 -1.38 -2.10
N GLU A 54 -15.66 -1.38 -1.65
CA GLU A 54 -16.56 -0.29 -1.95
C GLU A 54 -16.18 0.89 -1.07
N GLY A 55 -15.49 1.90 -1.64
CA GLY A 55 -15.31 3.20 -0.97
C GLY A 55 -16.60 4.00 -0.86
N THR A 56 -17.75 3.33 -0.90
CA THR A 56 -19.05 3.92 -0.66
C THR A 56 -19.16 4.18 0.84
N GLY A 57 -19.23 5.46 1.18
CA GLY A 57 -19.10 5.94 2.55
C GLY A 57 -19.95 5.16 3.57
N ILE A 58 -19.29 4.71 4.64
CA ILE A 58 -19.98 4.15 5.80
C ILE A 58 -20.88 5.21 6.44
N LYS A 59 -21.95 4.79 7.12
CA LYS A 59 -22.74 5.72 7.95
C LYS A 59 -22.37 5.53 9.40
N ILE A 60 -21.83 6.57 10.02
CA ILE A 60 -21.59 6.62 11.46
C ILE A 60 -22.67 7.51 12.07
N ALA A 61 -23.47 6.96 13.00
CA ALA A 61 -24.59 7.65 13.64
C ALA A 61 -25.59 8.31 12.66
N GLY A 62 -25.76 7.73 11.47
CA GLY A 62 -26.66 8.24 10.43
C GLY A 62 -26.05 9.32 9.52
N ALA A 63 -24.85 9.83 9.83
CA ALA A 63 -24.10 10.72 8.96
C ALA A 63 -23.24 9.91 7.98
N PRO A 64 -23.22 10.27 6.68
CA PRO A 64 -22.28 9.66 5.74
C PRO A 64 -20.85 10.07 6.09
N VAL A 65 -19.95 9.10 6.15
CA VAL A 65 -18.51 9.29 6.23
C VAL A 65 -17.95 8.68 4.96
N GLN A 66 -17.52 9.53 4.03
CA GLN A 66 -16.81 9.08 2.85
C GLN A 66 -15.33 8.99 3.21
N PRO A 67 -14.67 7.84 3.00
CA PRO A 67 -13.22 7.83 2.93
C PRO A 67 -12.82 8.76 1.79
N GLY A 68 -11.84 9.63 2.00
CA GLY A 68 -11.40 10.56 0.95
C GLY A 68 -10.68 9.87 -0.22
N PHE A 69 -10.49 8.55 -0.16
CA PHE A 69 -9.77 7.79 -1.19
C PHE A 69 -10.36 6.39 -1.42
N LEU A 70 -10.23 5.92 -2.67
CA LEU A 70 -10.67 4.60 -3.11
C LEU A 70 -9.44 3.68 -3.14
N ILE A 71 -9.11 3.11 -1.99
CA ILE A 71 -7.86 2.35 -1.74
C ILE A 71 -7.49 1.35 -2.83
N GLU A 72 -8.46 0.56 -3.30
CA GLU A 72 -8.23 -0.38 -4.40
C GLU A 72 -7.82 0.35 -5.70
N THR A 73 -8.52 1.45 -6.04
CA THR A 73 -8.22 2.28 -7.21
C THR A 73 -6.85 2.95 -7.09
N ASP A 74 -6.45 3.35 -5.89
CA ASP A 74 -5.14 3.98 -5.68
C ASP A 74 -4.01 2.97 -5.82
N ILE A 75 -4.15 1.77 -5.25
CA ILE A 75 -3.19 0.67 -5.44
C ILE A 75 -3.08 0.30 -6.93
N GLN A 76 -4.20 0.22 -7.65
CA GLN A 76 -4.20 -0.02 -9.10
C GLN A 76 -3.47 1.10 -9.84
N SER A 77 -3.71 2.37 -9.49
CA SER A 77 -3.04 3.52 -10.09
C SER A 77 -1.52 3.49 -9.88
N VAL A 78 -1.07 3.10 -8.68
CA VAL A 78 0.36 2.88 -8.37
C VAL A 78 0.96 1.78 -9.24
N GLN A 79 0.26 0.66 -9.41
CA GLN A 79 0.69 -0.43 -10.29
C GLN A 79 0.72 -0.02 -11.78
N GLU A 80 -0.25 0.76 -12.24
CA GLU A 80 -0.32 1.31 -13.61
C GLU A 80 0.87 2.24 -13.89
N ALA A 81 1.27 3.03 -12.90
CA ALA A 81 2.50 3.83 -12.90
C ALA A 81 3.80 3.01 -12.84
N LYS A 82 3.70 1.67 -12.91
CA LYS A 82 4.81 0.71 -12.91
C LYS A 82 5.61 0.68 -11.60
N ILE A 83 5.01 1.10 -10.50
CA ILE A 83 5.57 0.95 -9.16
C ILE A 83 5.21 -0.47 -8.67
N PRO A 84 6.19 -1.34 -8.37
CA PRO A 84 5.91 -2.65 -7.80
C PRO A 84 5.34 -2.50 -6.39
N VAL A 85 4.31 -3.27 -6.07
CA VAL A 85 3.69 -3.32 -4.75
C VAL A 85 3.87 -4.72 -4.16
N TYR A 86 4.41 -4.77 -2.96
CA TYR A 86 4.59 -5.98 -2.16
C TYR A 86 3.70 -5.93 -0.91
N ALA A 87 3.35 -7.09 -0.38
CA ALA A 87 2.72 -7.25 0.93
C ALA A 87 3.43 -8.36 1.72
N PHE A 88 3.55 -8.20 3.03
CA PHE A 88 4.01 -9.30 3.88
C PHE A 88 2.97 -10.43 3.92
N ARG A 89 3.42 -11.65 3.58
CA ARG A 89 2.55 -12.83 3.61
C ARG A 89 2.04 -13.09 5.02
N GLU A 90 2.91 -12.99 6.02
CA GLU A 90 2.57 -13.26 7.41
C GLU A 90 1.49 -12.31 7.93
N ASP A 91 1.50 -11.04 7.51
CA ASP A 91 0.50 -10.05 7.94
C ASP A 91 -0.87 -10.30 7.29
N LEU A 92 -0.90 -10.81 6.07
CA LEU A 92 -2.12 -11.26 5.42
C LEU A 92 -2.70 -12.50 6.12
N GLU A 93 -1.84 -13.48 6.42
CA GLU A 93 -2.22 -14.71 7.11
C GLU A 93 -2.83 -14.43 8.50
N GLU A 94 -2.22 -13.53 9.28
CA GLU A 94 -2.74 -13.11 10.60
C GLU A 94 -4.14 -12.48 10.51
N ARG A 95 -4.49 -11.90 9.36
CA ARG A 95 -5.79 -11.28 9.08
C ARG A 95 -6.77 -12.22 8.38
N GLY A 96 -6.37 -13.47 8.12
CA GLY A 96 -7.19 -14.45 7.41
C GLY A 96 -7.39 -14.13 5.92
N LEU A 97 -6.50 -13.32 5.34
CA LEU A 97 -6.53 -12.93 3.94
C LEU A 97 -5.66 -13.87 3.10
N SER A 98 -6.22 -14.32 1.98
CA SER A 98 -5.53 -15.13 0.97
C SER A 98 -5.11 -14.27 -0.22
N GLU A 99 -4.22 -14.78 -1.07
CA GLU A 99 -3.84 -14.10 -2.33
C GLU A 99 -5.05 -13.87 -3.25
N SER A 100 -6.07 -14.75 -3.20
CA SER A 100 -7.30 -14.56 -3.95
C SER A 100 -8.19 -13.42 -3.46
N ASP A 101 -7.91 -12.86 -2.28
CA ASP A 101 -8.62 -11.69 -1.75
C ASP A 101 -7.97 -10.37 -2.19
N LEU A 102 -6.83 -10.43 -2.89
CA LEU A 102 -6.03 -9.25 -3.23
C LEU A 102 -6.31 -8.70 -4.63
N VAL A 103 -6.06 -7.40 -4.79
CA VAL A 103 -5.93 -6.76 -6.09
C VAL A 103 -4.89 -7.53 -6.92
N PRO A 104 -5.16 -7.84 -8.20
CA PRO A 104 -4.22 -8.58 -9.02
C PRO A 104 -2.85 -7.89 -9.10
N GLY A 105 -1.77 -8.68 -9.08
CA GLY A 105 -0.39 -8.17 -9.26
C GLY A 105 0.33 -7.73 -7.98
N ILE A 106 -0.31 -7.83 -6.81
CA ILE A 106 0.37 -7.71 -5.51
C ILE A 106 1.36 -8.86 -5.36
N ARG A 107 2.59 -8.55 -4.99
CA ARG A 107 3.65 -9.55 -4.79
C ARG A 107 3.80 -9.89 -3.31
N LEU A 108 3.90 -11.17 -2.98
CA LEU A 108 4.05 -11.59 -1.60
C LEU A 108 5.53 -11.67 -1.21
N LEU A 109 5.86 -11.13 -0.05
CA LEU A 109 7.18 -11.18 0.58
C LEU A 109 7.08 -11.88 1.94
N SER A 110 7.98 -12.81 2.26
CA SER A 110 8.08 -13.31 3.64
C SER A 110 8.91 -12.37 4.49
N ARG A 111 8.56 -12.22 5.76
CA ARG A 111 9.39 -11.52 6.77
C ARG A 111 10.81 -12.07 6.85
N ARG A 112 11.03 -13.36 6.54
CA ARG A 112 12.37 -13.98 6.48
C ARG A 112 13.22 -13.48 5.32
N GLU A 113 12.59 -13.03 4.25
CA GLU A 113 13.24 -12.52 3.04
C GLU A 113 13.53 -11.01 3.13
N PHE A 114 12.89 -10.32 4.10
CA PHE A 114 12.91 -8.87 4.21
C PHE A 114 14.32 -8.27 4.26
N GLY A 115 15.23 -8.88 5.03
CA GLY A 115 16.61 -8.40 5.13
C GLY A 115 17.33 -8.36 3.78
N LYS A 116 17.17 -9.39 2.94
CA LYS A 116 17.74 -9.41 1.58
C LYS A 116 16.99 -8.51 0.60
N PHE A 117 15.71 -8.26 0.87
CA PHE A 117 14.88 -7.40 0.05
C PHE A 117 15.26 -5.93 0.25
N ILE A 118 15.38 -5.47 1.50
CA ILE A 118 15.72 -4.08 1.84
C ILE A 118 17.13 -3.69 1.35
N ASP A 119 18.08 -4.63 1.31
CA ASP A 119 19.45 -4.42 0.80
C ASP A 119 19.51 -4.01 -0.68
N GLN A 120 18.41 -4.13 -1.43
CA GLN A 120 18.34 -3.77 -2.85
C GLN A 120 18.07 -2.28 -3.09
N PHE A 121 17.78 -1.52 -2.03
CA PHE A 121 17.35 -0.13 -2.09
C PHE A 121 18.40 0.81 -1.51
N ASP A 122 18.50 2.01 -2.09
CA ASP A 122 19.42 3.06 -1.65
C ASP A 122 18.84 3.86 -0.48
N THR A 123 17.52 3.87 -0.32
CA THR A 123 16.80 4.65 0.69
C THR A 123 15.49 3.95 1.06
N VAL A 124 15.13 4.04 2.33
CA VAL A 124 13.86 3.54 2.86
C VAL A 124 13.07 4.69 3.45
N TRP A 125 11.83 4.82 3.03
CA TRP A 125 10.82 5.68 3.64
C TRP A 125 9.91 4.78 4.46
N ASN A 126 9.68 5.15 5.72
CA ASN A 126 8.83 4.40 6.62
C ASN A 126 7.71 5.32 7.12
N TRP A 127 6.48 4.84 6.99
CA TRP A 127 5.25 5.55 7.32
C TRP A 127 4.43 4.73 8.32
#